data_AF-A0A2N2KY63-F1
#
_entry.id   AF-A0A2N2KY63-F1
#
_cell.length_a   1.000
_cell.length_b   1.000
_cell.length_c   1.000
_cell.angle_alpha   90.00
_cell.angle_beta   90.00
_cell.angle_gamma   90.00
#
_symmetry.space_group_name_H-M   'P 1'
#
loop_
_entity.id
_entity.type
_entity.pdbx_description
1 polymer ?
#
loop_
_entity_poly.entity_id
_entity_poly.type
_entity_poly.pdbx_seq_one_letter_code
_entity_poly.pdbx_strand_id
1 'polypeptide(L)'
;MKKTVPLLIVMIGGLIWVFWAFSPHKIIQDDFYYKFYLPWARAMAPFAALLGVISLSMMHTAKIRRKAPKWQYSFFFFAGFIVTALAGFIGGTQKGGLFMWMFENMQMPMSSTMFSLLAFYMASAAYKAFRARSAEATVLLVAAIVVMLAQVPLGVKISRHLPDISQWILDVPNLASKRGIALGVGLGSVATTLKILLGIERSYLGGGD
;
A
#
# COMPACT_ATOMS: atom_id res chain seq x y z
N MET A 1 35.74 9.74 -1.02
CA MET A 1 35.59 10.02 0.43
C MET A 1 34.21 10.56 0.83
N LYS A 2 33.55 11.43 0.03
CA LYS A 2 32.24 12.02 0.41
C LYS A 2 31.04 11.05 0.49
N LYS A 3 31.15 9.84 -0.09
CA LYS A 3 30.07 8.81 -0.10
C LYS A 3 30.32 7.64 0.85
N THR A 4 31.52 7.53 1.45
CA THR A 4 31.90 6.40 2.31
C THR A 4 31.22 6.46 3.67
N VAL A 5 31.12 7.66 4.26
CA VAL A 5 30.46 7.86 5.56
C VAL A 5 28.95 7.55 5.50
N PRO A 6 28.17 8.06 4.52
CA PRO A 6 26.77 7.67 4.36
C PRO A 6 26.58 6.16 4.17
N LEU A 7 27.44 5.52 3.40
CA LEU A 7 27.37 4.08 3.14
C LEU A 7 27.64 3.25 4.40
N LEU A 8 28.60 3.66 5.23
CA LEU A 8 28.84 3.03 6.53
C LEU A 8 27.65 3.18 7.47
N ILE A 9 27.00 4.35 7.49
CA ILE A 9 25.79 4.58 8.30
C ILE A 9 24.68 3.63 7.87
N VAL A 10 24.42 3.50 6.57
CA VAL A 10 23.39 2.59 6.04
C VAL A 10 23.74 1.13 6.34
N MET A 11 25.00 0.73 6.17
CA MET A 11 25.44 -0.63 6.44
C MET A 11 25.28 -0.99 7.93
N ILE A 12 25.78 -0.15 8.84
CA ILE A 12 25.69 -0.38 10.28
C ILE A 12 24.22 -0.34 10.73
N GLY A 13 23.46 0.66 10.28
CA GLY A 13 22.03 0.76 10.59
C GLY A 13 21.24 -0.46 10.10
N GLY A 14 21.51 -0.91 8.87
CA GLY A 14 20.92 -2.12 8.31
C GLY A 14 21.27 -3.37 9.11
N LEU A 15 22.51 -3.52 9.56
CA LEU A 15 22.92 -4.65 10.40
C LEU A 15 22.20 -4.65 11.75
N ILE A 16 21.98 -3.49 12.37
CA ILE A 16 21.18 -3.41 13.62
C ILE A 16 19.76 -3.94 13.38
N TRP A 17 19.14 -3.61 12.25
CA TRP A 17 17.82 -4.13 11.87
C TRP A 17 17.83 -5.65 11.62
N VAL A 18 18.88 -6.18 11.00
CA VAL A 18 19.06 -7.63 10.85
C VAL A 18 19.17 -8.30 12.23
N PHE A 19 19.98 -7.74 13.14
CA PHE A 19 20.07 -8.26 14.50
C PHE A 19 18.73 -8.19 15.24
N TRP A 20 17.95 -7.14 15.05
CA TRP A 20 16.60 -7.06 15.63
C TRP A 20 15.65 -8.10 15.07
N ALA A 21 15.72 -8.39 13.78
CA ALA A 21 14.84 -9.39 13.17
C ALA A 21 15.14 -10.83 13.64
N PHE A 22 16.41 -11.17 13.89
CA PHE A 22 16.84 -12.55 14.15
C PHE A 22 17.31 -12.85 15.58
N SER A 23 17.54 -11.82 16.42
CA SER A 23 18.04 -12.01 17.79
C SER A 23 16.96 -11.69 18.83
N PRO A 24 16.64 -12.62 19.75
CA PRO A 24 15.74 -12.35 20.87
C PRO A 24 16.43 -11.62 22.04
N HIS A 25 17.67 -11.15 21.87
CA HIS A 25 18.44 -10.56 22.95
C HIS A 25 17.84 -9.24 23.45
N LYS A 26 17.73 -9.10 24.78
CA LYS A 26 17.12 -7.94 25.46
C LYS A 26 17.63 -6.58 24.97
N ILE A 27 18.95 -6.45 24.77
CA ILE A 27 19.57 -5.21 24.28
C ILE A 27 18.97 -4.75 22.94
N ILE A 28 18.69 -5.68 22.03
CA ILE A 28 18.20 -5.33 20.69
C ILE A 28 16.66 -5.19 20.70
N GLN A 29 15.95 -6.09 21.37
CA GLN A 29 14.49 -6.06 21.45
C GLN A 29 14.00 -4.93 22.35
N ASP A 30 14.44 -4.88 23.61
CA ASP A 30 13.92 -3.93 24.60
C ASP A 30 14.63 -2.59 24.51
N ASP A 31 15.95 -2.58 24.63
CA ASP A 31 16.69 -1.33 24.81
C ASP A 31 16.78 -0.55 23.49
N PHE A 32 17.15 -1.20 22.38
CA PHE A 32 17.20 -0.55 21.07
C PHE A 32 15.81 -0.32 20.48
N TYR A 33 14.96 -1.33 20.33
CA TYR A 33 13.69 -1.15 19.61
C TYR A 33 12.63 -0.44 20.45
N TYR A 34 12.28 -0.98 21.64
CA TYR A 34 11.17 -0.44 22.43
C TYR A 34 11.51 0.86 23.17
N LYS A 35 12.70 0.99 23.77
CA LYS A 35 13.07 2.18 24.56
C LYS A 35 13.69 3.29 23.74
N PHE A 36 14.47 2.96 22.71
CA PHE A 36 15.11 3.97 21.86
C PHE A 36 14.30 4.23 20.58
N TYR A 37 14.23 3.27 19.65
CA TYR A 37 13.68 3.51 18.31
C TYR A 37 12.20 3.93 18.34
N LEU A 38 11.35 3.22 19.06
CA LEU A 38 9.91 3.41 18.99
C LEU A 38 9.46 4.81 19.50
N PRO A 39 9.97 5.34 20.63
CA PRO A 39 9.71 6.73 21.02
C PRO A 39 10.20 7.75 20.01
N TRP A 40 11.41 7.57 19.45
CA TRP A 40 11.94 8.46 18.42
C TRP A 40 11.08 8.41 17.14
N ALA A 41 10.64 7.23 16.72
CA ALA A 41 9.75 7.07 15.57
C ALA A 41 8.41 7.80 15.78
N ARG A 42 7.82 7.68 16.97
CA ARG A 42 6.60 8.42 17.34
C ARG A 42 6.84 9.94 17.40
N ALA A 43 7.99 10.37 17.91
CA ALA A 43 8.37 11.78 17.95
C ALA A 43 8.59 12.35 16.54
N MET A 44 9.12 11.56 15.60
CA MET A 44 9.30 11.96 14.20
C MET A 44 8.01 11.97 13.38
N ALA A 45 7.02 11.14 13.72
CA ALA A 45 5.77 11.01 12.99
C ALA A 45 5.05 12.35 12.67
N PRO A 46 4.86 13.29 13.62
CA PRO A 46 4.23 14.58 13.29
C PRO A 46 5.07 15.44 12.34
N PHE A 47 6.40 15.41 12.44
CA PHE A 47 7.29 16.12 11.52
C PHE A 47 7.22 15.53 10.11
N ALA A 48 7.17 14.20 10.00
CA ALA A 48 6.98 13.52 8.72
C ALA A 48 5.63 13.88 8.09
N ALA A 49 4.56 13.91 8.88
CA ALA A 49 3.24 14.35 8.42
C ALA A 49 3.27 15.81 7.92
N LEU A 50 3.92 16.70 8.67
CA LEU A 50 4.09 18.10 8.31
C LEU A 50 4.91 18.27 7.02
N LEU A 51 6.01 17.54 6.86
CA LEU A 51 6.77 17.51 5.61
C LEU A 51 5.93 17.01 4.44
N GLY A 52 5.07 16.01 4.66
CA GLY A 52 4.12 15.53 3.66
C GLY A 52 3.16 16.63 3.20
N VAL A 53 2.56 17.37 4.15
CA VAL A 53 1.67 18.50 3.85
C VAL A 53 2.40 19.61 3.10
N ILE A 54 3.60 19.97 3.54
CA ILE A 54 4.43 20.99 2.90
C ILE A 54 4.80 20.56 1.48
N SER A 55 5.22 19.31 1.28
CA SER A 55 5.58 18.76 -0.02
C SER A 55 4.42 18.82 -1.02
N LEU A 56 3.23 18.35 -0.62
CA LEU A 56 2.04 18.39 -1.46
C LEU A 56 1.62 19.83 -1.78
N SER A 57 1.67 20.71 -0.79
CA SER A 57 1.34 22.12 -0.95
C SER A 57 2.33 22.83 -1.88
N MET A 58 3.63 22.56 -1.78
CA MET A 58 4.65 23.07 -2.70
C MET A 58 4.42 22.56 -4.13
N MET A 59 4.10 21.28 -4.30
CA MET A 59 3.81 20.69 -5.61
C MET A 59 2.60 21.34 -6.28
N HIS A 60 1.47 21.48 -5.56
CA HIS A 60 0.27 22.12 -6.10
C HIS A 60 0.47 23.62 -6.34
N THR A 61 1.19 24.32 -5.47
CA THR A 61 1.54 25.74 -5.65
C THR A 61 2.44 25.94 -6.86
N ALA A 62 3.48 25.12 -7.03
CA ALA A 62 4.37 25.16 -8.19
C ALA A 62 3.59 24.90 -9.48
N LYS A 63 2.63 23.96 -9.46
CA LYS A 63 1.74 23.66 -10.59
C LYS A 63 0.87 24.86 -10.98
N ILE A 64 0.33 25.60 -10.00
CA ILE A 64 -0.44 26.84 -10.23
C ILE A 64 0.47 27.93 -10.79
N ARG A 65 1.61 28.20 -10.15
CA ARG A 65 2.56 29.25 -10.58
C ARG A 65 3.06 29.06 -12.00
N ARG A 66 3.37 27.82 -12.37
CA ARG A 66 3.87 27.46 -13.70
C ARG A 66 2.76 27.22 -14.73
N LYS A 67 1.48 27.37 -14.35
CA LYS A 67 0.30 27.05 -15.17
C LYS A 67 0.42 25.68 -15.88
N ALA A 68 0.92 24.68 -15.15
CA ALA A 68 1.13 23.35 -15.72
C ALA A 68 -0.21 22.72 -16.15
N PRO A 69 -0.20 21.67 -17.00
CA PRO A 69 -1.44 21.03 -17.42
C PRO A 69 -2.33 20.66 -16.23
N LYS A 70 -3.62 21.01 -16.32
CA LYS A 70 -4.63 20.74 -15.26
C LYS A 70 -4.30 21.44 -13.92
N TRP A 71 -3.72 22.66 -13.95
CA TRP A 71 -3.38 23.43 -12.75
C TRP A 71 -4.61 23.91 -11.96
N GLN A 72 -5.74 24.12 -12.63
CA GLN A 72 -6.99 24.58 -12.02
C GLN A 72 -7.48 23.61 -10.93
N TYR A 73 -7.23 22.31 -11.13
CA TYR A 73 -7.59 21.28 -10.14
C TYR A 73 -6.80 21.39 -8.82
N SER A 74 -5.67 22.12 -8.81
CA SER A 74 -4.95 22.40 -7.57
C SER A 74 -5.75 23.28 -6.61
N PHE A 75 -6.71 24.09 -7.07
CA PHE A 75 -7.59 24.84 -6.17
C PHE A 75 -8.53 23.92 -5.39
N PHE A 76 -9.06 22.88 -6.05
CA PHE A 76 -9.89 21.87 -5.37
C PHE A 76 -9.09 21.11 -4.31
N PHE A 77 -7.80 20.85 -4.55
CA PHE A 77 -6.92 20.29 -3.52
C PHE A 77 -6.84 21.19 -2.29
N PHE A 78 -6.52 22.47 -2.45
CA PHE A 78 -6.39 23.38 -1.29
C PHE A 78 -7.72 23.59 -0.56
N ALA A 79 -8.82 23.75 -1.31
CA ALA A 79 -10.15 23.88 -0.72
C ALA A 79 -10.52 22.61 0.08
N GLY A 80 -10.37 21.43 -0.52
CA GLY A 80 -10.64 20.16 0.15
C GLY A 80 -9.74 19.92 1.37
N PHE A 81 -8.46 20.26 1.27
CA PHE A 81 -7.50 20.16 2.37
C PHE A 81 -7.91 21.04 3.55
N ILE A 82 -8.21 22.33 3.30
CA ILE A 82 -8.64 23.27 4.34
C ILE A 82 -9.96 22.82 4.97
N VAL A 83 -10.97 22.49 4.16
CA VAL A 83 -12.29 22.09 4.66
C VAL A 83 -12.18 20.82 5.51
N THR A 84 -11.44 19.81 5.05
CA THR A 84 -11.27 18.55 5.80
C THR A 84 -10.47 18.75 7.08
N ALA A 85 -9.41 19.58 7.03
CA ALA A 85 -8.61 19.91 8.21
C ALA A 85 -9.46 20.64 9.27
N LEU A 86 -10.19 21.68 8.87
CA LEU A 86 -11.08 22.42 9.77
C LEU A 86 -12.19 21.53 10.33
N ALA A 87 -12.78 20.66 9.50
CA ALA A 87 -13.78 19.70 9.94
C ALA A 87 -13.24 18.75 11.03
N GLY A 88 -12.00 18.28 10.90
CA GLY A 88 -11.36 17.42 11.89
C GLY A 88 -10.91 18.15 13.15
N PHE A 89 -10.24 19.30 13.02
CA PHE A 89 -9.70 20.05 14.16
C PHE A 89 -10.77 20.75 14.99
N ILE A 90 -11.82 21.29 14.35
CA ILE A 90 -12.90 22.01 15.04
C ILE A 90 -14.04 21.05 15.38
N GLY A 91 -14.46 20.22 14.42
CA GLY A 91 -15.62 19.34 14.55
C GLY A 91 -15.33 17.97 15.17
N GLY A 92 -14.05 17.63 15.37
CA GLY A 92 -13.63 16.33 15.89
C GLY A 92 -13.79 15.18 14.88
N THR A 93 -13.33 14.00 15.27
CA THR A 93 -13.32 12.78 14.44
C THR A 93 -14.38 11.75 14.85
N GLN A 94 -15.30 12.14 15.73
CA GLN A 94 -16.32 11.24 16.25
C GLN A 94 -17.42 10.97 15.20
N LYS A 95 -18.10 9.82 15.35
CA LYS A 95 -19.22 9.44 14.49
C LYS A 95 -20.34 10.49 14.60
N GLY A 96 -20.84 10.95 13.46
CA GLY A 96 -21.83 12.03 13.37
C GLY A 96 -21.24 13.44 13.21
N GLY A 97 -19.93 13.62 13.40
CA GLY A 97 -19.25 14.88 13.10
C GLY A 97 -19.07 15.14 11.60
N LEU A 98 -18.82 16.40 11.23
CA LEU A 98 -18.64 16.82 9.83
C LEU A 98 -17.51 16.04 9.14
N PHE A 99 -16.40 15.77 9.83
CA PHE A 99 -15.29 14.98 9.30
C PHE A 99 -15.72 13.56 8.91
N MET A 100 -16.45 12.87 9.79
CA MET A 100 -16.94 11.52 9.52
C MET A 100 -18.01 11.52 8.43
N TRP A 101 -18.87 12.53 8.37
CA TRP A 101 -19.82 12.67 7.26
C TRP A 101 -19.10 12.81 5.91
N MET A 102 -18.06 13.64 5.83
CA MET A 102 -17.23 13.77 4.62
C MET A 102 -16.52 12.46 4.29
N PHE A 103 -16.01 11.74 5.28
CA PHE A 103 -15.38 10.44 5.07
C PHE A 103 -16.35 9.41 4.49
N GLU A 104 -17.54 9.27 5.08
CA GLU A 104 -18.54 8.27 4.69
C GLU A 104 -19.22 8.61 3.36
N ASN A 105 -19.43 9.90 3.05
CA ASN A 105 -20.19 10.33 1.87
C ASN A 105 -19.32 10.80 0.70
N MET A 106 -18.04 11.09 0.93
CA MET A 106 -17.11 11.51 -0.14
C MET A 106 -15.97 10.51 -0.30
N GLN A 107 -15.14 10.32 0.73
CA GLN A 107 -13.93 9.50 0.61
C GLN A 107 -14.27 8.03 0.32
N MET A 108 -15.23 7.46 1.03
CA MET A 108 -15.60 6.04 0.89
C MET A 108 -16.24 5.73 -0.47
N PRO A 109 -17.20 6.51 -1.02
CA PRO A 109 -17.73 6.28 -2.36
C PRO A 109 -16.69 6.51 -3.47
N MET A 110 -15.82 7.52 -3.34
CA MET A 110 -14.72 7.74 -4.31
C MET A 110 -13.74 6.56 -4.31
N SER A 111 -13.39 6.03 -3.14
CA SER A 111 -12.54 4.84 -3.04
C SER A 111 -13.23 3.60 -3.63
N SER A 112 -14.54 3.46 -3.38
CA SER A 112 -15.36 2.35 -3.89
C SER A 112 -15.49 2.38 -5.41
N THR A 113 -15.65 3.56 -6.00
CA THR A 113 -15.69 3.71 -7.47
C THR A 113 -14.35 3.39 -8.12
N MET A 114 -13.23 3.84 -7.54
CA MET A 114 -11.90 3.42 -8.00
C MET A 114 -11.73 1.90 -7.92
N PHE A 115 -12.13 1.29 -6.82
CA PHE A 115 -12.05 -0.16 -6.64
C PHE A 115 -12.97 -0.92 -7.61
N SER A 116 -14.19 -0.43 -7.83
CA SER A 116 -15.14 -1.02 -8.79
C SER A 116 -14.61 -0.94 -10.22
N LEU A 117 -14.01 0.19 -10.61
CA LEU A 117 -13.38 0.33 -11.93
C LEU A 117 -12.19 -0.62 -12.07
N LEU A 118 -11.34 -0.73 -11.04
CA LEU A 118 -10.24 -1.69 -11.03
C LEU A 118 -10.74 -3.12 -11.21
N ALA A 119 -11.77 -3.53 -10.46
CA ALA A 119 -12.38 -4.84 -10.57
C ALA A 119 -12.96 -5.09 -11.97
N PHE A 120 -13.67 -4.12 -12.54
CA PHE A 120 -14.22 -4.21 -13.90
C PHE A 120 -13.12 -4.34 -14.95
N TYR A 121 -12.07 -3.52 -14.89
CA TYR A 121 -10.95 -3.60 -15.82
C TYR A 121 -10.17 -4.91 -15.67
N MET A 122 -9.95 -5.38 -14.44
CA MET A 122 -9.34 -6.68 -14.18
C MET A 122 -10.18 -7.81 -14.78
N ALA A 123 -11.50 -7.81 -14.56
CA ALA A 123 -12.41 -8.80 -15.13
C ALA A 123 -12.43 -8.76 -16.66
N SER A 124 -12.46 -7.57 -17.27
CA SER A 124 -12.42 -7.43 -18.73
C SER A 124 -11.08 -7.87 -19.33
N ALA A 125 -9.96 -7.51 -18.70
CA ALA A 125 -8.63 -7.95 -19.11
C ALA A 125 -8.47 -9.47 -18.97
N ALA A 126 -8.92 -10.04 -17.85
CA ALA A 126 -8.97 -11.47 -17.61
C ALA A 126 -9.82 -12.17 -18.66
N TYR A 127 -11.05 -11.70 -18.94
CA TYR A 127 -11.90 -12.27 -19.99
C TYR A 127 -11.24 -12.23 -21.38
N LYS A 128 -10.57 -11.12 -21.74
CA LYS A 128 -9.83 -11.00 -23.00
C LYS A 128 -8.62 -11.94 -23.06
N ALA A 129 -7.91 -12.13 -21.93
CA ALA A 129 -6.76 -13.03 -21.82
C ALA A 129 -7.16 -14.51 -21.73
N PHE A 130 -8.29 -14.82 -21.08
CA PHE A 130 -8.88 -16.15 -20.93
C PHE A 130 -9.83 -16.53 -22.07
N ARG A 131 -9.79 -15.83 -23.22
CA ARG A 131 -10.48 -16.28 -24.43
C ARG A 131 -10.02 -17.72 -24.68
N ALA A 132 -10.90 -18.69 -24.43
CA ALA A 132 -10.59 -20.11 -24.26
C ALA A 132 -9.79 -20.67 -25.46
N ARG A 133 -8.47 -20.50 -25.38
CA ARG A 133 -7.51 -20.97 -26.38
C ARG A 133 -6.76 -22.21 -25.88
N SER A 134 -6.90 -22.54 -24.59
CA SER A 134 -6.30 -23.71 -23.96
C SER A 134 -7.19 -24.31 -22.87
N ALA A 135 -6.96 -25.58 -22.55
CA ALA A 135 -7.70 -26.30 -21.51
C ALA A 135 -7.50 -25.65 -20.13
N GLU A 136 -6.29 -25.18 -19.83
CA GLU A 136 -5.92 -24.53 -18.57
C GLU A 136 -6.67 -23.20 -18.37
N ALA A 137 -6.77 -22.38 -19.43
CA ALA A 137 -7.51 -21.12 -19.37
C ALA A 137 -9.01 -21.35 -19.10
N THR A 138 -9.55 -22.46 -19.61
CA THR A 138 -10.96 -22.84 -19.40
C THR A 138 -11.20 -23.25 -17.95
N VAL A 139 -10.31 -24.05 -17.36
CA VAL A 139 -10.38 -24.43 -15.94
C VAL A 139 -10.31 -23.19 -15.04
N LEU A 140 -9.40 -22.25 -15.33
CA LEU A 140 -9.30 -20.99 -14.58
C LEU A 140 -10.54 -20.12 -14.72
N LEU A 141 -11.13 -20.04 -15.92
CA LEU A 141 -12.36 -19.29 -16.15
C LEU A 141 -13.54 -19.87 -15.36
N VAL A 142 -13.71 -21.19 -15.38
CA VAL A 142 -14.77 -21.87 -14.60
C VAL A 142 -14.56 -21.65 -13.10
N ALA A 143 -13.34 -21.81 -12.60
CA ALA A 143 -13.02 -21.55 -11.20
C ALA A 143 -13.34 -20.10 -10.79
N ALA A 144 -13.02 -19.12 -11.64
CA ALA A 144 -13.34 -17.71 -11.40
C ALA A 144 -14.85 -17.46 -11.34
N ILE A 145 -15.64 -18.05 -12.25
CA ILE A 145 -17.10 -17.94 -12.24
C ILE A 145 -17.69 -18.52 -10.95
N VAL A 146 -17.24 -19.70 -10.52
CA VAL A 146 -17.71 -20.35 -9.28
C VAL A 146 -17.42 -19.46 -8.07
N VAL A 147 -16.20 -18.93 -7.95
CA VAL A 147 -15.80 -18.06 -6.84
C VAL A 147 -16.58 -16.75 -6.86
N MET A 148 -16.77 -16.13 -8.02
CA MET A 148 -17.52 -14.87 -8.13
C MET A 148 -18.98 -15.05 -7.74
N LEU A 149 -19.63 -16.14 -8.15
CA LEU A 149 -21.01 -16.45 -7.77
C LEU A 149 -21.18 -16.70 -6.27
N ALA A 150 -20.17 -17.27 -5.61
CA ALA A 150 -20.19 -17.55 -4.18
C ALA A 150 -20.11 -16.28 -3.31
N GLN A 151 -19.43 -15.24 -3.81
CA GLN A 151 -19.19 -13.98 -3.08
C GLN A 151 -20.37 -12.99 -3.18
N VAL A 152 -21.34 -13.23 -4.07
CA VAL A 152 -22.56 -12.42 -4.14
C VAL A 152 -23.50 -12.83 -3.00
N PRO A 153 -24.20 -11.90 -2.32
CA PRO A 153 -25.16 -12.22 -1.24
C PRO A 153 -26.27 -13.21 -1.63
N LEU A 154 -26.46 -13.45 -2.94
CA LEU A 154 -27.40 -14.42 -3.49
C LEU A 154 -26.83 -15.85 -3.58
N GLY A 155 -25.52 -16.05 -3.48
CA GLY A 155 -24.85 -17.34 -3.66
C GLY A 155 -25.34 -18.41 -2.67
N VAL A 156 -25.56 -18.02 -1.40
CA VAL A 156 -26.08 -18.91 -0.35
C VAL A 156 -27.53 -19.35 -0.62
N LYS A 157 -28.31 -18.54 -1.36
CA LYS A 157 -29.69 -18.88 -1.73
C LYS A 157 -29.77 -19.87 -2.90
N ILE A 158 -28.72 -19.98 -3.72
CA ILE A 158 -28.68 -20.85 -4.91
C ILE A 158 -28.29 -22.28 -4.53
N SER A 159 -27.24 -22.45 -3.72
CA SER A 159 -26.81 -23.77 -3.25
C SER A 159 -25.98 -23.66 -1.98
N ARG A 160 -26.19 -24.60 -1.04
CA ARG A 160 -25.43 -24.67 0.21
C ARG A 160 -23.96 -25.03 0.01
N HIS A 161 -23.62 -25.75 -1.06
CA HIS A 161 -22.26 -26.25 -1.32
C HIS A 161 -21.39 -25.30 -2.14
N LEU A 162 -22.00 -24.30 -2.78
CA LEU A 162 -21.28 -23.36 -3.64
C LEU A 162 -20.29 -22.47 -2.85
N PRO A 163 -20.62 -21.98 -1.64
CA PRO A 163 -19.65 -21.33 -0.76
C PRO A 163 -18.48 -22.24 -0.36
N ASP A 164 -18.74 -23.51 -0.02
CA ASP A 164 -17.70 -24.46 0.42
C ASP A 164 -16.67 -24.73 -0.69
N ILE A 165 -17.15 -24.94 -1.93
CA ILE A 165 -16.29 -25.13 -3.09
C ILE A 165 -15.45 -23.87 -3.36
N SER A 166 -16.07 -22.68 -3.28
CA SER A 166 -15.33 -21.43 -3.43
C SER A 166 -14.28 -21.24 -2.36
N GLN A 167 -14.58 -21.57 -1.10
CA GLN A 167 -13.60 -21.50 0.00
C GLN A 167 -12.44 -22.46 -0.25
N TRP A 168 -12.72 -23.69 -0.67
CA TRP A 168 -11.67 -24.65 -1.03
C TRP A 168 -10.75 -24.13 -2.15
N ILE A 169 -11.32 -23.52 -3.20
CA ILE A 169 -10.52 -22.87 -4.28
C ILE A 169 -9.65 -21.74 -3.70
N LEU A 170 -10.20 -20.94 -2.78
CA LEU A 170 -9.49 -19.80 -2.20
C LEU A 170 -8.36 -20.23 -1.23
N ASP A 171 -8.58 -21.29 -0.47
CA ASP A 171 -7.71 -21.75 0.63
C ASP A 171 -6.63 -22.74 0.18
N VAL A 172 -6.85 -23.46 -0.93
CA VAL A 172 -5.88 -24.45 -1.43
C VAL A 172 -5.08 -23.91 -2.62
N PRO A 173 -5.60 -23.90 -3.88
CA PRO A 173 -4.79 -23.48 -5.03
C PRO A 173 -4.47 -21.98 -5.02
N ASN A 174 -5.43 -21.12 -4.70
CA ASN A 174 -5.19 -19.68 -4.66
C ASN A 174 -4.25 -19.27 -3.52
N LEU A 175 -4.37 -19.88 -2.34
CA LEU A 175 -3.44 -19.63 -1.24
C LEU A 175 -2.02 -20.10 -1.59
N ALA A 176 -1.87 -21.23 -2.29
CA ALA A 176 -0.57 -21.71 -2.78
C ALA A 176 0.07 -20.68 -3.73
N SER A 177 -0.67 -20.16 -4.71
CA SER A 177 -0.19 -19.10 -5.60
C SER A 177 0.15 -17.81 -4.86
N LYS A 178 -0.71 -17.36 -3.93
CA LYS A 178 -0.46 -16.17 -3.09
C LYS A 178 0.82 -16.32 -2.28
N ARG A 179 1.06 -17.49 -1.69
CA ARG A 179 2.30 -17.80 -0.95
C ARG A 179 3.50 -17.77 -1.88
N GLY A 180 3.41 -18.34 -3.08
CA GLY A 180 4.47 -18.27 -4.08
C GLY A 180 4.84 -16.83 -4.47
N ILE A 181 3.84 -15.99 -4.74
CA ILE A 181 4.04 -14.55 -5.02
C ILE A 181 4.66 -13.85 -3.81
N ALA A 182 4.12 -14.08 -2.61
CA ALA A 182 4.63 -13.47 -1.39
C ALA A 182 6.09 -13.86 -1.11
N LEU A 183 6.47 -15.13 -1.35
CA LEU A 183 7.84 -15.59 -1.25
C LEU A 183 8.73 -14.94 -2.31
N GLY A 184 8.28 -14.86 -3.56
CA GLY A 184 9.01 -14.21 -4.65
C GLY A 184 9.25 -12.72 -4.39
N VAL A 185 8.21 -11.99 -3.97
CA VAL A 185 8.30 -10.57 -3.59
C VAL A 185 9.19 -10.41 -2.35
N GLY A 186 9.04 -11.29 -1.36
CA GLY A 186 9.87 -11.30 -0.16
C GLY A 186 11.35 -11.46 -0.48
N LEU A 187 11.72 -12.51 -1.22
CA LEU A 187 13.10 -12.75 -1.66
C LEU A 187 13.63 -11.60 -2.52
N GLY A 188 12.82 -11.07 -3.43
CA GLY A 188 13.18 -9.89 -4.23
C GLY A 188 13.47 -8.66 -3.36
N SER A 189 12.62 -8.39 -2.37
CA SER A 189 12.80 -7.26 -1.44
C SER A 189 14.06 -7.41 -0.58
N VAL A 190 14.35 -8.64 -0.11
CA VAL A 190 15.57 -8.95 0.64
C VAL A 190 16.80 -8.78 -0.25
N ALA A 191 16.76 -9.28 -1.48
CA ALA A 191 17.86 -9.12 -2.43
C ALA A 191 18.19 -7.65 -2.72
N THR A 192 17.17 -6.82 -2.96
CA THR A 192 17.35 -5.37 -3.15
C THR A 192 17.88 -4.70 -1.88
N THR A 193 17.35 -5.06 -0.71
CA THR A 193 17.81 -4.49 0.57
C THR A 193 19.27 -4.87 0.85
N LEU A 194 19.68 -6.10 0.55
CA LEU A 194 21.08 -6.54 0.66
C LEU A 194 22.00 -5.79 -0.30
N LYS A 195 21.58 -5.55 -1.55
CA LYS A 195 22.34 -4.72 -2.49
C LYS A 195 22.54 -3.30 -1.97
N ILE A 196 21.52 -2.71 -1.35
CA ILE A 196 21.59 -1.39 -0.71
C ILE A 196 22.53 -1.42 0.51
N LEU A 197 22.39 -2.42 1.38
CA LEU A 197 23.18 -2.57 2.62
C LEU A 197 24.67 -2.78 2.33
N LEU A 198 24.99 -3.65 1.37
CA LEU A 198 26.35 -3.89 0.88
C LEU A 198 26.88 -2.72 0.05
N GLY A 199 26.04 -1.73 -0.25
CA GLY A 199 26.41 -0.55 -1.03
C GLY A 199 26.75 -0.85 -2.48
N ILE A 200 26.22 -1.95 -3.03
CA ILE A 200 26.26 -2.28 -4.46
C ILE A 200 25.30 -1.34 -5.20
N GLU A 201 24.12 -1.10 -4.63
CA GLU A 201 23.14 -0.16 -5.17
C GLU A 201 23.20 1.16 -4.40
N ARG A 202 23.64 2.23 -5.08
CA ARG A 202 23.88 3.57 -4.49
C ARG A 202 22.97 4.67 -5.04
N SER A 203 21.91 4.29 -5.75
CA SER A 203 20.94 5.19 -6.38
C SER A 203 20.36 6.22 -5.41
N TYR A 204 20.20 5.84 -4.13
CA TYR A 204 19.71 6.72 -3.05
C TYR A 204 20.71 7.81 -2.61
N LEU A 205 21.99 7.72 -2.98
CA LEU A 205 23.03 8.70 -2.62
C LEU A 205 23.14 9.86 -3.64
N GLY A 206 22.17 9.98 -4.56
CA GLY A 206 22.10 11.09 -5.50
C GLY A 206 23.24 11.16 -6.53
N GLY A 207 23.85 10.01 -6.86
CA GLY A 207 24.84 9.93 -7.93
C GLY A 207 24.23 9.32 -9.19
N GLY A 208 24.25 10.08 -10.29
CA GLY A 208 24.24 9.47 -11.62
C GLY A 208 25.51 8.62 -11.78
N ASP A 209 25.30 7.45 -12.38
CA ASP A 209 26.24 6.35 -12.65
C ASP A 209 26.76 5.57 -11.43
#